data_AF-A0A3B9R638-F1
#
_entry.id   AF-A0A3B9R638-F1
#
_cell.length_a   1.000
_cell.length_b   1.000
_cell.length_c   1.000
_cell.angle_alpha   90.00
_cell.angle_beta   90.00
_cell.angle_gamma   90.00
#
_symmetry.space_group_name_H-M   'P 1'
#
loop_
_entity.id
_entity.type
_entity.pdbx_description
1 polymer ?
#
loop_
_entity_poly.entity_id
_entity_poly.type
_entity_poly.pdbx_seq_one_letter_code
_entity_poly.pdbx_strand_id
1 'polypeptide(L)'
;IKEIEVDYKYDVVFEDNLLKKASVIIGVDDKPYADIITNRTDQTYLITKNKKKESVIENAIHYATIVLYFKEPIGIDSCYSEQDGSFNTIVPLGNHVYKKINAKKHENVYYYEGGYLQKAEIDGGLIKFEIVAEN
;
A
#
# COMPACT_ATOMS: atom_id res chain seq x y z
N ILE A 1 -22.91 5.34 20.50
CA ILE A 1 -21.84 5.21 19.48
C ILE A 1 -21.41 3.76 19.52
N LYS A 2 -21.35 3.05 18.38
CA LYS A 2 -20.87 1.66 18.33
C LYS A 2 -19.39 1.72 17.97
N GLU A 3 -18.54 1.10 18.79
CA GLU A 3 -17.13 0.91 18.45
C GLU A 3 -17.01 -0.11 17.31
N ILE A 4 -16.07 0.14 16.40
CA ILE A 4 -15.73 -0.75 15.29
C ILE A 4 -14.23 -0.96 15.37
N GLU A 5 -13.81 -2.21 15.35
CA GLU A 5 -12.40 -2.58 15.28
C GLU A 5 -12.03 -2.88 13.83
N VAL A 6 -10.93 -2.29 13.36
CA VAL A 6 -10.42 -2.50 12.00
C VAL A 6 -8.95 -2.84 12.08
N ASP A 7 -8.61 -4.07 11.68
CA ASP A 7 -7.24 -4.56 11.66
C ASP A 7 -6.68 -4.57 10.25
N TYR A 8 -5.46 -4.04 10.11
CA TYR A 8 -4.69 -4.10 8.88
C TYR A 8 -3.37 -4.83 9.15
N LYS A 9 -3.21 -6.03 8.56
CA LYS A 9 -2.00 -6.85 8.72
C LYS A 9 -1.29 -6.97 7.39
N TYR A 10 -0.08 -6.43 7.32
CA TYR A 10 0.79 -6.44 6.14
C TYR A 10 2.04 -7.29 6.43
N ASP A 11 2.35 -8.22 5.54
CA ASP A 11 3.61 -8.96 5.46
C ASP A 11 4.15 -8.79 4.02
N VAL A 12 5.18 -7.97 3.86
CA VAL A 12 5.73 -7.59 2.55
C VAL A 12 7.24 -7.82 2.57
N VAL A 13 7.72 -8.62 1.62
CA VAL A 13 9.13 -9.01 1.51
C VAL A 13 9.68 -8.57 0.17
N PHE A 14 10.78 -7.82 0.23
CA PHE A 14 11.61 -7.48 -0.92
C PHE A 14 12.92 -8.28 -0.87
N GLU A 15 13.38 -8.73 -2.04
CA GLU A 15 14.67 -9.41 -2.25
C GLU A 15 15.32 -8.75 -3.47
N ASP A 16 16.57 -8.30 -3.35
CA ASP A 16 17.31 -7.58 -4.40
C ASP A 16 16.52 -6.40 -5.04
N ASN A 17 15.86 -5.59 -4.21
CA ASN A 17 14.99 -4.47 -4.62
C ASN A 17 13.80 -4.88 -5.51
N LEU A 18 13.38 -6.13 -5.44
CA LEU A 18 12.21 -6.65 -6.12
C LEU A 18 11.23 -7.22 -5.10
N LEU A 19 9.95 -6.96 -5.29
CA LEU A 19 8.92 -7.60 -4.49
C LEU A 19 9.05 -9.12 -4.67
N LYS A 20 9.11 -9.85 -3.56
CA LYS A 20 9.08 -11.31 -3.56
C LYS A 20 7.70 -11.81 -3.21
N LYS A 21 7.12 -11.22 -2.15
CA LYS A 21 5.82 -11.58 -1.59
C LYS A 21 5.17 -10.34 -0.96
N ALA A 22 3.85 -10.24 -1.09
CA ALA A 22 3.02 -9.40 -0.23
C ALA A 22 1.80 -10.21 0.25
N SER A 23 1.42 -10.00 1.50
CA SER A 23 0.19 -10.53 2.11
C SER A 23 -0.48 -9.41 2.88
N VAL A 24 -1.76 -9.16 2.58
CA VAL A 24 -2.58 -8.15 3.26
C VAL A 24 -3.86 -8.81 3.74
N ILE A 25 -4.07 -8.77 5.05
CA ILE A 25 -5.30 -9.23 5.68
C ILE A 25 -5.96 -8.04 6.36
N ILE A 26 -7.22 -7.79 6.01
CA ILE A 26 -8.05 -6.73 6.60
C ILE A 26 -9.20 -7.39 7.35
N GLY A 27 -9.34 -7.08 8.63
CA GLY A 27 -10.44 -7.54 9.50
C GLY A 27 -11.34 -6.37 9.92
N VAL A 28 -12.63 -6.64 10.09
CA VAL A 28 -13.61 -5.69 10.67
C VAL A 28 -14.49 -6.42 11.66
N ASP A 29 -14.53 -5.98 12.92
CA ASP A 29 -15.25 -6.66 14.02
C ASP A 29 -14.96 -8.19 14.00
N ASP A 30 -13.68 -8.57 14.00
CA ASP A 30 -13.16 -9.96 13.90
C ASP A 30 -13.52 -10.75 12.62
N LYS A 31 -14.19 -10.13 11.65
CA LYS A 31 -14.58 -10.78 10.39
C LYS A 31 -13.58 -10.47 9.29
N PRO A 32 -13.15 -11.47 8.49
CA PRO A 32 -12.29 -11.21 7.34
C PRO A 32 -13.04 -10.35 6.32
N TYR A 33 -12.47 -9.19 6.01
CA TYR A 33 -12.97 -8.28 5.00
C TYR A 33 -12.23 -8.48 3.67
N ALA A 34 -10.91 -8.60 3.74
CA ALA A 34 -10.08 -8.87 2.57
C ALA A 34 -8.84 -9.69 2.93
N ASP A 35 -8.47 -10.60 2.03
CA ASP A 35 -7.23 -11.38 2.06
C ASP A 35 -6.60 -11.31 0.67
N ILE A 36 -5.49 -10.59 0.54
CA ILE A 36 -4.79 -10.40 -0.73
C ILE A 36 -3.38 -10.96 -0.59
N ILE A 37 -3.01 -11.83 -1.53
CA ILE A 37 -1.68 -12.43 -1.60
C ILE A 37 -1.11 -12.18 -2.98
N THR A 38 0.10 -11.66 -3.00
CA THR A 38 0.90 -11.46 -4.20
C THR A 38 2.18 -12.25 -4.06
N ASN A 39 2.39 -13.22 -4.95
CA ASN A 39 3.61 -14.00 -4.98
C ASN A 39 4.29 -13.83 -6.33
N ARG A 40 5.61 -13.62 -6.31
CA ARG A 40 6.39 -13.69 -7.53
C ARG A 40 6.64 -15.16 -7.91
N THR A 41 6.26 -15.52 -9.13
CA THR A 41 6.53 -16.81 -9.76
C THR A 41 7.28 -16.57 -11.05
N ASP A 42 8.56 -16.98 -11.08
CA ASP A 42 9.50 -16.69 -12.15
C ASP A 42 9.62 -15.18 -12.43
N GLN A 43 9.12 -14.73 -13.59
CA GLN A 43 9.16 -13.33 -14.04
C GLN A 43 7.84 -12.60 -13.83
N THR A 44 6.82 -13.26 -13.28
CA THR A 44 5.48 -12.68 -13.11
C THR A 44 5.05 -12.68 -11.66
N TYR A 45 4.02 -11.91 -11.34
CA TYR A 45 3.36 -11.90 -10.04
C TYR A 45 1.96 -12.45 -10.17
N LEU A 46 1.64 -13.44 -9.34
CA LEU A 46 0.29 -13.97 -9.20
C LEU A 46 -0.41 -13.28 -8.03
N ILE A 47 -1.54 -12.64 -8.32
CA ILE A 47 -2.38 -12.00 -7.31
C ILE A 47 -3.61 -12.88 -7.06
N THR A 48 -3.82 -13.18 -5.78
CA THR A 48 -5.00 -13.91 -5.29
C THR A 48 -5.72 -13.03 -4.29
N LYS A 49 -7.04 -12.90 -4.42
CA LYS A 49 -7.91 -12.20 -3.48
C LYS A 49 -8.99 -13.12 -2.98
N ASN A 50 -9.16 -13.22 -1.67
CA ASN A 50 -10.14 -14.09 -1.02
C ASN A 50 -10.12 -15.51 -1.61
N LYS A 51 -8.91 -16.06 -1.80
CA LYS A 51 -8.62 -17.39 -2.38
C LYS A 51 -8.99 -17.58 -3.86
N LYS A 52 -9.30 -16.50 -4.58
CA LYS A 52 -9.55 -16.52 -6.04
C LYS A 52 -8.42 -15.81 -6.77
N LYS A 53 -7.94 -16.40 -7.86
CA LYS A 53 -6.98 -15.75 -8.77
C LYS A 53 -7.66 -14.54 -9.39
N GLU A 54 -7.04 -13.37 -9.24
CA GLU A 54 -7.57 -12.10 -9.76
C GLU A 54 -6.81 -11.68 -11.00
N SER A 55 -5.48 -11.61 -10.92
CA SER A 55 -4.67 -10.99 -11.96
C SER A 55 -3.24 -11.53 -11.99
N VAL A 56 -2.55 -11.21 -13.08
CA VAL A 56 -1.12 -11.46 -13.27
C VAL A 56 -0.47 -10.14 -13.66
N ILE A 57 0.66 -9.82 -13.04
CA ILE A 57 1.50 -8.69 -13.40
C ILE A 57 2.81 -9.22 -13.97
N GLU A 58 3.16 -8.81 -15.18
CA GLU A 58 4.40 -9.23 -15.85
C GLU A 58 5.58 -8.31 -15.53
N ASN A 59 5.29 -7.07 -15.11
CA ASN A 59 6.32 -6.09 -14.81
C ASN A 59 6.93 -6.32 -13.42
N ALA A 60 8.23 -6.05 -13.31
CA ALA A 60 8.93 -6.02 -12.03
C ALA A 60 8.32 -4.97 -11.09
N ILE A 61 8.05 -5.36 -9.84
CA ILE A 61 7.57 -4.45 -8.80
C ILE A 61 8.76 -4.06 -7.92
N HIS A 62 9.26 -2.84 -8.12
CA HIS A 62 10.39 -2.28 -7.36
C HIS A 62 9.96 -1.41 -6.17
N TYR A 63 8.70 -0.95 -6.18
CA TYR A 63 8.20 -0.01 -5.18
C TYR A 63 6.73 -0.32 -4.89
N ALA A 64 6.40 -0.50 -3.62
CA ALA A 64 5.04 -0.82 -3.15
C ALA A 64 4.57 0.22 -2.13
N THR A 65 3.26 0.25 -1.85
CA THR A 65 2.64 1.31 -1.05
C THR A 65 3.17 1.32 0.37
N ILE A 66 3.49 0.15 0.95
CA ILE A 66 4.05 0.06 2.30
C ILE A 66 5.38 0.83 2.44
N VAL A 67 6.14 0.99 1.35
CA VAL A 67 7.44 1.67 1.34
C VAL A 67 7.29 3.17 1.63
N LEU A 68 6.12 3.76 1.33
CA LEU A 68 5.83 5.17 1.61
C LEU A 68 5.89 5.50 3.10
N TYR A 69 5.70 4.53 3.99
CA TYR A 69 5.82 4.76 5.43
C TYR A 69 7.26 4.89 5.92
N PHE A 70 8.24 4.49 5.10
CA PHE A 70 9.64 4.41 5.51
C PHE A 70 10.57 5.27 4.67
N LYS A 71 10.22 5.54 3.40
CA LYS A 71 11.09 6.24 2.46
C LYS A 71 10.33 7.21 1.58
N GLU A 72 10.84 8.43 1.50
CA GLU A 72 10.33 9.45 0.59
C GLU A 72 10.41 9.00 -0.90
N PRO A 73 9.32 9.10 -1.67
CA PRO A 73 9.24 8.59 -3.05
C PRO A 73 9.81 9.58 -4.09
N ILE A 74 11.05 10.05 -3.90
CA ILE A 74 11.70 10.98 -4.84
C ILE A 74 11.87 10.32 -6.21
N GLY A 75 11.27 10.92 -7.24
CA GLY A 75 11.33 10.43 -8.62
C GLY A 75 10.49 9.17 -8.90
N ILE A 76 9.62 8.77 -7.97
CA ILE A 76 8.71 7.64 -8.15
C ILE A 76 7.32 8.18 -8.51
N ASP A 77 6.78 7.75 -9.66
CA ASP A 77 5.48 8.17 -10.19
C ASP A 77 4.38 7.11 -10.01
N SER A 78 4.75 5.91 -9.58
CA SER A 78 3.85 4.77 -9.44
C SER A 78 4.33 3.82 -8.35
N CYS A 79 3.39 3.23 -7.63
CA CYS A 79 3.68 2.18 -6.65
C CYS A 79 2.65 1.07 -6.70
N TYR A 80 3.08 -0.14 -6.36
CA TYR A 80 2.18 -1.28 -6.26
C TYR A 80 1.30 -1.19 -4.99
N SER A 81 0.00 -1.45 -5.14
CA SER A 81 -0.98 -1.56 -4.06
C SER A 81 -1.07 -3.01 -3.62
N GLU A 82 -0.56 -3.33 -2.44
CA GLU A 82 -0.67 -4.66 -1.84
C GLU A 82 -2.13 -4.97 -1.45
N GLN A 83 -2.92 -3.94 -1.11
CA GLN A 83 -4.34 -4.06 -0.78
C GLN A 83 -5.23 -4.27 -2.01
N ASP A 84 -4.89 -3.64 -3.15
CA ASP A 84 -5.73 -3.69 -4.36
C ASP A 84 -5.20 -4.65 -5.43
N GLY A 85 -3.94 -5.08 -5.35
CA GLY A 85 -3.32 -5.91 -6.37
C GLY A 85 -3.04 -5.19 -7.69
N SER A 86 -2.99 -3.86 -7.69
CA SER A 86 -2.83 -2.99 -8.86
C SER A 86 -1.90 -1.82 -8.57
N PHE A 87 -1.51 -1.04 -9.59
CA PHE A 87 -0.65 0.12 -9.41
C PHE A 87 -1.44 1.38 -9.09
N ASN A 88 -0.90 2.18 -8.17
CA ASN A 88 -1.36 3.51 -7.83
C ASN A 88 -0.44 4.55 -8.48
N THR A 89 -0.97 5.74 -8.73
CA THR A 89 -0.17 6.89 -9.18
C THR A 89 0.34 7.67 -7.97
N ILE A 90 1.60 8.11 -8.02
CA ILE A 90 2.20 9.05 -7.07
C ILE A 90 2.40 10.39 -7.77
N VAL A 91 1.91 11.45 -7.15
CA VAL A 91 2.00 12.83 -7.65
C VAL A 91 2.76 13.67 -6.63
N PRO A 92 3.93 14.25 -6.98
CA PRO A 92 4.61 15.19 -6.12
C PRO A 92 3.80 16.49 -6.03
N LEU A 93 3.56 16.98 -4.81
CA LEU A 93 2.88 18.24 -4.54
C LEU A 93 3.85 19.39 -4.19
N GLY A 94 5.15 19.10 -4.15
CA GLY A 94 6.19 20.02 -3.69
C GLY A 94 6.40 19.96 -2.17
N ASN A 95 7.46 20.60 -1.68
CA ASN A 95 7.80 20.69 -0.25
C ASN A 95 7.77 19.34 0.48
N HIS A 96 8.33 18.28 -0.13
CA HIS A 96 8.37 16.93 0.44
C HIS A 96 6.96 16.36 0.75
N VAL A 97 5.95 16.75 -0.02
CA VAL A 97 4.58 16.23 0.05
C VAL A 97 4.22 15.47 -1.21
N TYR A 98 3.61 14.30 -1.03
CA TYR A 98 3.24 13.40 -2.12
C TYR A 98 1.81 12.92 -1.96
N LYS A 99 1.09 12.87 -3.08
CA LYS A 99 -0.25 12.30 -3.15
C LYS A 99 -0.20 10.95 -3.86
N LYS A 100 -0.80 9.93 -3.25
CA LYS A 100 -1.03 8.62 -3.86
C LYS A 100 -2.51 8.49 -4.22
N ILE A 101 -2.79 8.13 -5.47
CA ILE A 101 -4.15 8.00 -6.02
C ILE A 101 -4.34 6.56 -6.47
N ASN A 102 -5.34 5.86 -5.94
CA ASN A 102 -5.65 4.50 -6.37
C ASN A 102 -6.62 4.46 -7.57
N ALA A 103 -6.85 3.26 -8.11
CA ALA A 103 -7.77 3.04 -9.24
C ALA A 103 -9.22 3.48 -8.96
N LYS A 104 -9.62 3.59 -7.69
CA LYS A 104 -10.93 4.08 -7.23
C LYS A 104 -10.95 5.59 -6.96
N LYS A 105 -9.87 6.31 -7.25
CA LYS A 105 -9.68 7.75 -6.98
C LYS A 105 -9.65 8.13 -5.49
N HIS A 106 -9.42 7.17 -4.60
CA HIS A 106 -9.14 7.50 -3.21
C HIS A 106 -7.73 8.07 -3.13
N GLU A 107 -7.59 9.14 -2.36
CA GLU A 107 -6.35 9.90 -2.23
C GLU A 107 -5.78 9.70 -0.84
N ASN A 108 -4.47 9.43 -0.79
CA ASN A 108 -3.68 9.48 0.43
C ASN A 108 -2.62 10.58 0.26
N VAL A 109 -2.29 11.29 1.32
CA VAL A 109 -1.26 12.34 1.32
C VAL A 109 -0.18 12.00 2.33
N TYR A 110 1.08 12.07 1.91
CA TYR A 110 2.25 11.73 2.71
C TYR A 110 3.15 12.95 2.82
N TYR A 111 3.52 13.31 4.05
CA TYR A 111 4.34 14.47 4.38
C TYR A 111 5.66 14.00 4.97
N TYR A 112 6.77 14.42 4.38
CA TYR A 112 8.12 14.04 4.79
C TYR A 112 8.93 15.23 5.30
N GLU A 113 9.85 14.97 6.21
CA GLU A 113 10.86 15.91 6.66
C GLU A 113 12.20 15.18 6.79
N GLY A 114 13.26 15.72 6.18
CA GLY A 114 14.57 15.07 6.16
C GLY A 114 14.59 13.67 5.50
N GLY A 115 13.63 13.36 4.64
CA GLY A 115 13.47 12.04 4.01
C GLY A 115 12.63 11.03 4.81
N TYR A 116 12.17 11.40 6.01
CA TYR A 116 11.39 10.54 6.90
C TYR A 116 9.92 10.96 6.92
N LEU A 117 9.01 9.99 6.94
CA LEU A 117 7.57 10.28 7.00
C LEU A 117 7.23 10.89 8.37
N GLN A 118 6.61 12.07 8.35
CA GLN A 118 6.12 12.75 9.56
C GLN A 118 4.63 12.54 9.76
N LYS A 119 3.87 12.53 8.66
CA LYS A 119 2.43 12.39 8.67
C LYS A 119 1.95 11.68 7.42
N ALA A 120 0.94 10.83 7.54
CA ALA A 120 0.16 10.35 6.41
C ALA A 120 -1.34 10.49 6.67
N GLU A 121 -2.06 11.06 5.71
CA GLU A 121 -3.52 11.09 5.66
C GLU A 121 -3.98 9.95 4.75
N ILE A 122 -4.71 8.99 5.32
CA ILE A 122 -5.07 7.75 4.64
C ILE A 122 -6.59 7.69 4.45
N ASP A 123 -7.03 7.54 3.20
CA ASP A 123 -8.36 7.07 2.85
C ASP A 123 -8.28 5.58 2.52
N GLY A 124 -8.45 4.74 3.55
CA GLY A 124 -8.45 3.28 3.42
C GLY A 124 -9.69 2.72 2.74
N GLY A 125 -10.62 3.58 2.33
CA GLY A 125 -11.93 3.26 1.76
C GLY A 125 -12.98 2.81 2.77
N LEU A 126 -12.59 2.06 3.80
CA LEU A 126 -13.47 1.73 4.92
C LEU A 126 -13.48 2.84 5.98
N ILE A 127 -12.29 3.34 6.32
CA ILE A 127 -12.07 4.40 7.30
C ILE A 127 -11.06 5.42 6.77
N LYS A 128 -11.15 6.63 7.29
CA LYS A 128 -10.15 7.68 7.10
C LYS A 128 -9.42 7.90 8.41
N PHE A 129 -8.11 7.96 8.36
CA PHE A 129 -7.28 8.15 9.55
C PHE A 129 -5.98 8.86 9.20
N GLU A 130 -5.32 9.37 10.24
CA GLU A 130 -4.00 9.96 10.15
C GLU A 130 -3.01 9.09 10.92
N ILE A 131 -1.83 8.90 10.33
CA ILE A 131 -0.66 8.38 11.03
C ILE A 131 0.26 9.57 11.25
N VAL A 132 0.69 9.77 12.50
CA VAL A 132 1.64 10.83 12.86
C VAL A 132 2.83 10.15 13.53
N ALA A 133 4.04 10.48 13.09
CA ALA A 133 5.25 9.99 13.73
C ALA A 133 5.35 10.58 15.15
N GLU A 134 5.57 9.72 16.14
CA GLU A 134 5.98 10.16 17.47
C GLU A 134 7.51 10.30 17.49
N ASN A 135 7.98 11.49 17.86
CA ASN A 135 9.41 11.82 18.02
C ASN A 135 9.89 11.54 19.45
#